data_AF-A0A946MHS7-F1
#
_entry.id   AF-A0A946MHS7-F1
#
_cell.length_a   1.000
_cell.length_b   1.000
_cell.length_c   1.000
_cell.angle_alpha   90.00
_cell.angle_beta   90.00
_cell.angle_gamma   90.00
#
_symmetry.space_group_name_H-M   'P 1'
#
loop_
_entity.id
_entity.type
_entity.pdbx_description
1 polymer ?
#
loop_
_entity_poly.entity_id
_entity_poly.type
_entity_poly.pdbx_seq_one_letter_code
_entity_poly.pdbx_strand_id
1 'polypeptide(L)'
;MTVNKTLFLIFASLVILTGCRDRTQVTVAEIRPRETNSDHLQQALQVIDELDVSDFNQATTTSIFNFNLWSKLHDDDPQWVTPSLINTVPTALANTGLVQAIGGKLFIPLDINYLHETSWLHAIAQWVVADDLPHRMLWESYKPALADEVASEELTKVLKLFDWTVRNIQLAPLLDYPTIPANTEGPVKTVSQLGLPGPGYSRTNRDVLSLGVGDWWQRARIFVLLARQQGIDVVLLGLPAEFGKTNQPWLTAAIIGKELYLFDFKKGLPVFNAARTEIVTLNQLKADVDFGRTLFPVAHQQQPQETFDGLVGLIEADVVAVSHRMAILEKYLTGERQMVLTVAPSIISLRLRTEHQINRSKIWLPIYEGYLFEAALHAKLVAQDASALEFVNSTRDHSLFHEVPQLLEGRFKLLRGIFDDDEANLGVKGENGA
;
A
#
# COMPACT_ATOMS: atom_id res chain seq x y z
N MET A 1 66.36 -25.66 28.59
CA MET A 1 66.24 -25.63 27.12
C MET A 1 64.82 -25.22 26.77
N THR A 2 64.72 -24.22 25.93
CA THR A 2 63.57 -23.36 25.61
C THR A 2 62.35 -24.12 25.10
N VAL A 3 61.22 -23.96 25.79
CA VAL A 3 59.88 -24.39 25.35
C VAL A 3 58.95 -23.17 25.32
N ASN A 4 58.47 -22.88 24.11
CA ASN A 4 57.26 -22.14 23.68
C ASN A 4 56.91 -20.78 24.31
N LYS A 5 57.42 -19.72 23.67
CA LYS A 5 56.76 -18.40 23.58
C LYS A 5 56.03 -18.27 22.23
N THR A 6 54.93 -18.99 22.05
CA THR A 6 54.03 -18.79 20.89
C THR A 6 52.63 -19.25 21.23
N LEU A 7 52.03 -18.65 22.25
CA LEU A 7 50.65 -18.97 22.62
C LEU A 7 49.97 -17.79 23.31
N PHE A 8 49.96 -16.60 22.70
CA PHE A 8 49.14 -15.49 23.23
C PHE A 8 48.75 -14.39 22.22
N LEU A 9 48.72 -14.70 20.91
CA LEU A 9 48.45 -13.67 19.88
C LEU A 9 47.61 -14.15 18.67
N ILE A 10 46.80 -15.20 18.81
CA ILE A 10 45.92 -15.69 17.72
C ILE A 10 44.44 -15.81 18.14
N PHE A 11 44.02 -15.23 19.27
CA PHE A 11 42.62 -15.33 19.73
C PHE A 11 41.92 -13.97 19.94
N ALA A 12 42.32 -12.95 19.18
CA ALA A 12 41.73 -11.60 19.26
C ALA A 12 41.47 -10.93 17.90
N SER A 13 41.26 -11.72 16.84
CA SER A 13 40.99 -11.18 15.48
C SER A 13 39.94 -11.96 14.69
N LEU A 14 39.05 -12.69 15.39
CA LEU A 14 37.95 -13.44 14.75
C LEU A 14 36.58 -13.01 15.29
N VAL A 15 36.34 -11.71 15.38
CA VAL A 15 35.00 -11.12 15.50
C VAL A 15 35.03 -9.85 14.65
N ILE A 16 33.94 -9.57 13.93
CA ILE A 16 33.73 -8.48 12.94
C ILE A 16 34.01 -8.89 11.48
N LEU A 17 33.21 -9.84 10.96
CA LEU A 17 32.74 -9.84 9.57
C LEU A 17 31.30 -10.39 9.52
N THR A 18 30.41 -9.85 10.34
CA THR A 18 28.97 -9.87 10.05
C THR A 18 28.69 -8.65 9.21
N GLY A 19 28.93 -8.77 7.90
CA GLY A 19 28.55 -7.73 6.94
C GLY A 19 27.05 -7.57 6.94
N CYS A 20 26.58 -6.38 7.29
CA CYS A 20 25.28 -5.86 6.87
C CYS A 20 25.23 -5.97 5.35
N ARG A 21 24.48 -6.95 4.83
CA ARG A 21 24.21 -7.03 3.41
C ARG A 21 23.09 -6.05 3.12
N ASP A 22 23.48 -4.97 2.45
CA ASP A 22 22.59 -3.99 1.86
C ASP A 22 21.58 -4.71 0.95
N ARG A 23 20.28 -4.42 1.14
CA ARG A 23 19.18 -5.07 0.42
C ARG A 23 18.89 -4.44 -0.94
N THR A 24 19.70 -3.48 -1.36
CA THR A 24 19.46 -2.66 -2.56
C THR A 24 20.02 -3.20 -3.86
N GLN A 25 20.75 -4.33 -3.87
CA GLN A 25 21.22 -4.94 -5.12
C GLN A 25 21.13 -6.45 -5.10
N VAL A 26 20.00 -6.98 -5.59
CA VAL A 26 19.99 -8.32 -6.19
C VAL A 26 20.65 -8.18 -7.56
N THR A 27 21.83 -8.78 -7.73
CA THR A 27 22.53 -8.80 -9.00
C THR A 27 21.71 -9.60 -10.03
N VAL A 28 21.01 -8.90 -10.94
CA VAL A 28 20.16 -9.45 -12.03
C VAL A 28 20.99 -10.16 -13.13
N ALA A 29 22.23 -10.55 -12.87
CA ALA A 29 23.19 -10.87 -13.94
C ALA A 29 23.12 -12.31 -14.50
N GLU A 30 22.34 -13.23 -13.93
CA GLU A 30 22.36 -14.64 -14.39
C GLU A 30 20.97 -15.28 -14.55
N ILE A 31 19.96 -14.53 -14.95
CA ILE A 31 18.74 -15.11 -15.50
C ILE A 31 18.74 -14.79 -16.99
N ARG A 32 19.25 -15.71 -17.83
CA ARG A 32 18.97 -15.69 -19.27
C ARG A 32 17.63 -16.39 -19.48
N PRO A 33 16.53 -15.68 -19.81
CA PRO A 33 15.29 -16.34 -20.18
C PRO A 33 15.55 -17.12 -21.47
N ARG A 34 15.11 -18.38 -21.54
CA ARG A 34 14.92 -19.03 -22.85
C ARG A 34 13.85 -18.22 -23.60
N GLU A 35 14.04 -17.99 -24.90
CA GLU A 35 13.18 -17.12 -25.72
C GLU A 35 11.67 -17.39 -25.52
N THR A 36 11.24 -18.65 -25.51
CA THR A 36 9.84 -19.04 -25.26
C THR A 36 9.31 -18.77 -23.85
N ASN A 37 10.17 -18.67 -22.83
CA ASN A 37 9.75 -18.37 -21.46
C ASN A 37 9.53 -16.87 -21.26
N SER A 38 10.25 -16.03 -22.02
CA SER A 38 10.07 -14.58 -22.05
C SER A 38 8.71 -14.21 -22.65
N ASP A 39 8.28 -14.95 -23.68
CA ASP A 39 7.05 -14.64 -24.44
C ASP A 39 5.79 -14.69 -23.58
N HIS A 40 5.59 -15.70 -22.73
CA HIS A 40 4.39 -15.80 -21.89
C HIS A 40 4.31 -14.69 -20.85
N LEU A 41 5.42 -14.33 -20.23
CA LEU A 41 5.45 -13.22 -19.27
C LEU A 41 5.16 -11.89 -19.97
N GLN A 42 5.78 -11.65 -21.12
CA GLN A 42 5.55 -10.43 -21.89
C GLN A 42 4.09 -10.31 -22.35
N GLN A 43 3.49 -11.41 -22.84
CA GLN A 43 2.07 -11.44 -23.20
C GLN A 43 1.16 -11.16 -22.00
N ALA A 44 1.43 -11.77 -20.86
CA ALA A 44 0.63 -11.53 -19.65
C ALA A 44 0.73 -10.06 -19.19
N LEU A 45 1.94 -9.49 -19.16
CA LEU A 45 2.16 -8.10 -18.77
C LEU A 45 1.56 -7.10 -19.77
N GLN A 46 1.62 -7.40 -21.07
CA GLN A 46 0.96 -6.58 -22.09
C GLN A 46 -0.55 -6.50 -21.85
N VAL A 47 -1.19 -7.63 -21.51
CA VAL A 47 -2.62 -7.62 -21.17
C VAL A 47 -2.88 -6.74 -19.95
N ILE A 48 -2.01 -6.78 -18.92
CA ILE A 48 -2.13 -5.89 -17.74
C ILE A 48 -2.07 -4.41 -18.13
N ASP A 49 -1.18 -4.03 -19.05
CA ASP A 49 -1.06 -2.65 -19.52
C ASP A 49 -2.31 -2.18 -20.29
N GLU A 50 -2.93 -3.08 -21.05
CA GLU A 50 -4.12 -2.82 -21.86
C GLU A 50 -5.44 -2.93 -21.08
N LEU A 51 -5.42 -3.30 -19.79
CA LEU A 51 -6.62 -3.45 -18.95
C LEU A 51 -7.42 -2.16 -18.75
N ASP A 52 -6.85 -1.00 -19.04
CA ASP A 52 -7.54 0.29 -18.97
C ASP A 52 -8.70 0.38 -19.99
N VAL A 53 -8.58 -0.32 -21.11
CA VAL A 53 -9.52 -0.23 -22.26
C VAL A 53 -10.10 -1.58 -22.69
N SER A 54 -9.68 -2.68 -22.05
CA SER A 54 -10.04 -4.05 -22.43
C SER A 54 -11.27 -4.59 -21.68
N ASP A 55 -11.91 -5.62 -22.26
CA ASP A 55 -12.88 -6.44 -21.51
C ASP A 55 -12.15 -7.17 -20.36
N PHE A 56 -12.52 -6.80 -19.13
CA PHE A 56 -11.84 -7.26 -17.94
C PHE A 56 -11.90 -8.78 -17.76
N ASN A 57 -13.00 -9.45 -18.13
CA ASN A 57 -13.17 -10.89 -17.93
C ASN A 57 -12.32 -11.68 -18.92
N GLN A 58 -12.31 -11.26 -20.19
CA GLN A 58 -11.49 -11.87 -21.22
C GLN A 58 -10.00 -11.67 -20.91
N ALA A 59 -9.61 -10.43 -20.60
CA ALA A 59 -8.24 -10.08 -20.25
C ALA A 59 -7.74 -10.84 -19.01
N THR A 60 -8.59 -11.00 -18.00
CA THR A 60 -8.27 -11.80 -16.80
C THR A 60 -7.99 -13.26 -17.15
N THR A 61 -8.83 -13.89 -17.96
CA THR A 61 -8.66 -15.29 -18.35
C THR A 61 -7.36 -15.51 -19.13
N THR A 62 -7.08 -14.64 -20.12
CA THR A 62 -5.86 -14.71 -20.93
C THR A 62 -4.60 -14.45 -20.09
N SER A 63 -4.65 -13.48 -19.16
CA SER A 63 -3.53 -13.17 -18.27
C SER A 63 -3.20 -14.33 -17.34
N ILE A 64 -4.21 -14.90 -16.68
CA ILE A 64 -4.04 -16.05 -15.78
C ILE A 64 -3.41 -17.24 -16.52
N PHE A 65 -3.88 -17.51 -17.74
CA PHE A 65 -3.34 -18.61 -18.55
C PHE A 65 -1.85 -18.42 -18.79
N ASN A 66 -1.43 -17.25 -19.28
CA ASN A 66 -0.05 -16.96 -19.59
C ASN A 66 0.84 -16.90 -18.34
N PHE A 67 0.39 -16.26 -17.26
CA PHE A 67 1.12 -16.26 -15.99
C PHE A 67 1.31 -17.67 -15.43
N ASN A 68 0.32 -18.55 -15.54
CA ASN A 68 0.43 -19.92 -15.06
C ASN A 68 1.32 -20.80 -15.95
N LEU A 69 1.37 -20.57 -17.26
CA LEU A 69 2.37 -21.21 -18.12
C LEU A 69 3.78 -20.77 -17.76
N TRP A 70 3.98 -19.46 -17.57
CA TRP A 70 5.25 -18.90 -17.14
C TRP A 70 5.67 -19.43 -15.75
N SER A 71 4.77 -19.43 -14.77
CA SER A 71 5.05 -19.87 -13.38
C SER A 71 5.47 -21.34 -13.30
N LYS A 72 4.91 -22.22 -14.15
CA LYS A 72 5.30 -23.64 -14.22
C LYS A 72 6.76 -23.86 -14.62
N LEU A 73 7.38 -22.89 -15.27
CA LEU A 73 8.74 -22.98 -15.80
C LEU A 73 9.79 -22.42 -14.83
N HIS A 74 9.35 -21.88 -13.68
CA HIS A 74 10.22 -21.25 -12.69
C HIS A 74 10.15 -22.01 -11.37
N ASP A 75 11.29 -22.14 -10.71
CA ASP A 75 11.40 -22.82 -9.42
C ASP A 75 10.76 -22.00 -8.29
N ASP A 76 10.60 -22.64 -7.15
CA ASP A 76 10.19 -21.97 -5.92
C ASP A 76 11.28 -20.99 -5.48
N ASP A 77 10.88 -19.83 -4.97
CA ASP A 77 11.81 -18.94 -4.30
C ASP A 77 12.25 -19.54 -2.94
N PRO A 78 13.52 -19.94 -2.76
CA PRO A 78 13.99 -20.53 -1.51
C PRO A 78 14.08 -19.52 -0.36
N GLN A 79 14.05 -18.22 -0.66
CA GLN A 79 14.08 -17.16 0.35
C GLN A 79 12.67 -16.77 0.83
N TRP A 80 11.64 -17.19 0.10
CA TRP A 80 10.28 -16.87 0.46
C TRP A 80 9.81 -17.75 1.62
N VAL A 81 9.26 -17.10 2.63
CA VAL A 81 8.66 -17.75 3.80
C VAL A 81 7.32 -17.09 4.09
N THR A 82 6.33 -17.89 4.46
CA THR A 82 5.02 -17.37 4.87
C THR A 82 5.21 -16.36 6.02
N PRO A 83 4.80 -15.09 5.87
CA PRO A 83 5.06 -14.10 6.91
C PRO A 83 4.32 -14.45 8.20
N SER A 84 5.05 -14.52 9.31
CA SER A 84 4.51 -14.87 10.62
C SER A 84 3.39 -13.94 11.10
N LEU A 85 3.39 -12.67 10.65
CA LEU A 85 2.36 -11.70 11.01
C LEU A 85 0.98 -12.07 10.44
N ILE A 86 0.90 -12.91 9.40
CA ILE A 86 -0.37 -13.42 8.87
C ILE A 86 -1.14 -14.24 9.92
N ASN A 87 -0.43 -14.86 10.87
CA ASN A 87 -1.07 -15.57 11.99
C ASN A 87 -1.82 -14.64 12.96
N THR A 88 -1.70 -13.32 12.81
CA THR A 88 -2.46 -12.33 13.58
C THR A 88 -3.81 -11.98 12.95
N VAL A 89 -4.08 -12.45 11.74
CA VAL A 89 -5.37 -12.28 11.06
C VAL A 89 -6.44 -13.07 11.82
N PRO A 90 -7.60 -12.47 12.16
CA PRO A 90 -8.68 -13.17 12.85
C PRO A 90 -9.12 -14.44 12.12
N THR A 91 -9.43 -15.49 12.87
CA THR A 91 -9.83 -16.81 12.34
C THR A 91 -10.96 -16.73 11.31
N ALA A 92 -11.93 -15.84 11.52
CA ALA A 92 -13.06 -15.66 10.62
C ALA A 92 -12.64 -15.17 9.22
N LEU A 93 -11.58 -14.36 9.13
CA LEU A 93 -10.99 -13.93 7.84
C LEU A 93 -9.99 -14.97 7.32
N ALA A 94 -9.22 -15.61 8.20
CA ALA A 94 -8.23 -16.61 7.82
C ALA A 94 -8.85 -17.86 7.18
N ASN A 95 -10.08 -18.22 7.55
CA ASN A 95 -10.78 -19.42 7.04
C ASN A 95 -11.46 -19.23 5.67
N THR A 96 -11.27 -18.09 5.01
CA THR A 96 -11.98 -17.73 3.77
C THR A 96 -11.35 -18.31 2.50
N GLY A 97 -10.20 -18.98 2.60
CA GLY A 97 -9.42 -19.44 1.45
C GLY A 97 -8.33 -18.44 1.01
N LEU A 98 -8.49 -17.15 1.34
CA LEU A 98 -7.56 -16.09 0.95
C LEU A 98 -6.15 -16.30 1.53
N VAL A 99 -6.07 -16.67 2.81
CA VAL A 99 -4.79 -16.91 3.49
C VAL A 99 -4.14 -18.21 3.01
N GLN A 100 -4.94 -19.23 2.69
CA GLN A 100 -4.47 -20.52 2.20
C GLN A 100 -3.82 -20.39 0.81
N ALA A 101 -4.25 -19.42 0.00
CA ALA A 101 -3.72 -19.17 -1.33
C ALA A 101 -2.33 -18.49 -1.34
N ILE A 102 -1.84 -17.96 -0.21
CA ILE A 102 -0.58 -17.19 -0.12
C ILE A 102 0.62 -18.02 -0.56
N GLY A 103 0.70 -19.29 -0.16
CA GLY A 103 1.80 -20.19 -0.52
C GLY A 103 1.70 -20.78 -1.92
N GLY A 104 0.61 -20.53 -2.64
CA GLY A 104 0.41 -21.04 -3.99
C GLY A 104 1.18 -20.25 -5.05
N LYS A 105 1.75 -20.96 -6.01
CA LYS A 105 2.42 -20.40 -7.21
C LYS A 105 1.50 -20.14 -8.39
N LEU A 106 0.27 -20.67 -8.34
CA LEU A 106 -0.71 -20.47 -9.38
C LEU A 106 -1.35 -19.10 -9.22
N PHE A 107 -1.38 -18.36 -10.32
CA PHE A 107 -2.07 -17.10 -10.44
C PHE A 107 -3.59 -17.33 -10.49
N ILE A 108 -4.31 -16.48 -9.79
CA ILE A 108 -5.77 -16.48 -9.59
C ILE A 108 -6.36 -15.14 -10.06
N PRO A 109 -7.70 -15.04 -10.26
CA PRO A 109 -8.32 -13.79 -10.71
C PRO A 109 -8.00 -12.57 -9.88
N LEU A 110 -7.81 -12.75 -8.58
CA LEU A 110 -7.45 -11.68 -7.67
C LEU A 110 -6.11 -11.02 -8.05
N ASP A 111 -5.15 -11.79 -8.58
CA ASP A 111 -3.82 -11.29 -8.92
C ASP A 111 -3.84 -10.32 -10.09
N ILE A 112 -4.77 -10.50 -11.03
CA ILE A 112 -4.88 -9.63 -12.21
C ILE A 112 -5.33 -8.24 -11.78
N ASN A 113 -6.32 -8.15 -10.89
CA ASN A 113 -6.72 -6.88 -10.27
C ASN A 113 -5.54 -6.23 -9.55
N TYR A 114 -4.84 -6.99 -8.70
CA TYR A 114 -3.70 -6.49 -7.94
C TYR A 114 -2.58 -5.95 -8.84
N LEU A 115 -2.21 -6.68 -9.90
CA LEU A 115 -1.17 -6.26 -10.84
C LEU A 115 -1.58 -5.00 -11.61
N HIS A 116 -2.85 -4.90 -12.02
CA HIS A 116 -3.37 -3.72 -12.69
C HIS A 116 -3.32 -2.49 -11.77
N GLU A 117 -3.85 -2.61 -10.56
CA GLU A 117 -3.78 -1.56 -9.54
C GLU A 117 -2.33 -1.15 -9.24
N THR A 118 -1.44 -2.13 -9.11
CA THR A 118 -0.02 -1.90 -8.85
C THR A 118 0.67 -1.19 -10.01
N SER A 119 0.25 -1.45 -11.25
CA SER A 119 0.77 -0.73 -12.42
C SER A 119 0.41 0.75 -12.43
N TRP A 120 -0.81 1.11 -11.99
CA TRP A 120 -1.17 2.50 -11.77
C TRP A 120 -0.37 3.12 -10.62
N LEU A 121 -0.29 2.43 -9.48
CA LEU A 121 0.46 2.92 -8.32
C LEU A 121 1.93 3.16 -8.65
N HIS A 122 2.55 2.26 -9.43
CA HIS A 122 3.92 2.42 -9.90
C HIS A 122 4.06 3.65 -10.78
N ALA A 123 3.24 3.78 -11.83
CA ALA A 123 3.29 4.91 -12.74
C ALA A 123 3.12 6.24 -11.97
N ILE A 124 2.10 6.35 -11.11
CA ILE A 124 1.86 7.50 -10.25
C ILE A 124 3.10 7.83 -9.44
N ALA A 125 3.65 6.84 -8.72
CA ALA A 125 4.79 7.08 -7.85
C ALA A 125 6.02 7.57 -8.63
N GLN A 126 6.25 7.06 -9.84
CA GLN A 126 7.36 7.51 -10.69
C GLN A 126 7.19 8.97 -11.13
N TRP A 127 6.09 9.30 -11.81
CA TRP A 127 5.96 10.66 -12.38
C TRP A 127 5.75 11.72 -11.30
N VAL A 128 5.08 11.40 -10.19
CA VAL A 128 4.89 12.34 -9.08
C VAL A 128 6.22 12.72 -8.45
N VAL A 129 7.11 11.74 -8.25
CA VAL A 129 8.42 11.96 -7.64
C VAL A 129 9.40 12.63 -8.61
N ALA A 130 9.35 12.28 -9.90
CA ALA A 130 10.30 12.76 -10.90
C ALA A 130 10.28 14.29 -11.12
N ASP A 131 9.10 14.92 -11.14
CA ASP A 131 9.04 16.36 -11.44
C ASP A 131 9.07 17.24 -10.18
N ASP A 132 9.92 18.26 -10.20
CA ASP A 132 10.00 19.33 -9.20
C ASP A 132 9.13 20.52 -9.61
N LEU A 133 7.83 20.28 -9.82
CA LEU A 133 6.89 21.36 -10.09
C LEU A 133 6.62 22.14 -8.79
N PRO A 134 6.53 23.49 -8.83
CA PRO A 134 6.33 24.31 -7.62
C PRO A 134 5.14 23.87 -6.76
N HIS A 135 4.04 23.43 -7.38
CA HIS A 135 2.86 22.98 -6.66
C HIS A 135 3.05 21.63 -5.93
N ARG A 136 4.05 20.83 -6.33
CA ARG A 136 4.44 19.55 -5.68
C ARG A 136 5.46 19.73 -4.55
N MET A 137 6.07 20.91 -4.46
CA MET A 137 7.02 21.28 -3.40
C MET A 137 6.37 22.07 -2.26
N LEU A 138 5.03 22.00 -2.12
CA LEU A 138 4.23 22.76 -1.15
C LEU A 138 4.77 22.63 0.29
N TRP A 139 5.25 21.44 0.65
CA TRP A 139 5.65 21.12 2.01
C TRP A 139 7.13 21.35 2.30
N GLU A 140 7.94 21.75 1.31
CA GLU A 140 9.39 21.84 1.45
C GLU A 140 9.82 22.84 2.52
N SER A 141 9.10 23.97 2.65
CA SER A 141 9.37 24.99 3.68
C SER A 141 9.08 24.52 5.11
N TYR A 142 8.37 23.40 5.27
CA TYR A 142 8.04 22.80 6.57
C TYR A 142 8.86 21.54 6.85
N LYS A 143 9.74 21.14 5.92
CA LYS A 143 10.62 20.00 6.11
C LYS A 143 11.65 20.35 7.20
N PRO A 144 11.81 19.52 8.24
CA PRO A 144 12.86 19.74 9.21
C PRO A 144 14.23 19.62 8.54
N ALA A 145 15.23 20.33 9.07
CA ALA A 145 16.60 20.22 8.60
C ALA A 145 17.17 18.83 8.94
N LEU A 146 17.41 18.02 7.92
CA LEU A 146 17.99 16.68 8.05
C LEU A 146 19.43 16.67 7.55
N ALA A 147 20.35 16.16 8.38
CA ALA A 147 21.76 16.03 8.02
C ALA A 147 22.02 14.85 7.06
N ASP A 148 21.16 13.84 7.10
CA ASP A 148 21.22 12.69 6.19
C ASP A 148 20.47 13.03 4.91
N GLU A 149 21.22 13.13 3.80
CA GLU A 149 20.70 13.46 2.47
C GLU A 149 19.69 12.40 1.98
N VAL A 150 19.92 11.12 2.27
CA VAL A 150 19.01 10.04 1.86
C VAL A 150 17.68 10.17 2.58
N ALA A 151 17.71 10.39 3.90
CA ALA A 151 16.51 10.62 4.68
C ALA A 151 15.77 11.90 4.24
N SER A 152 16.51 12.94 3.86
CA SER A 152 15.94 14.18 3.32
C SER A 152 15.22 13.97 1.99
N GLU A 153 15.82 13.19 1.09
CA GLU A 153 15.24 12.82 -0.20
C GLU A 153 14.00 11.92 -0.02
N GLU A 154 14.08 10.90 0.83
CA GLU A 154 12.94 10.04 1.18
C GLU A 154 11.77 10.87 1.71
N LEU A 155 12.03 11.83 2.59
CA LEU A 155 10.98 12.70 3.13
C LEU A 155 10.36 13.57 2.04
N THR A 156 11.15 14.13 1.13
CA THR A 156 10.63 14.88 -0.04
C THR A 156 9.77 13.98 -0.92
N LYS A 157 10.19 12.74 -1.23
CA LYS A 157 9.38 11.78 -1.99
C LYS A 157 8.04 11.51 -1.31
N VAL A 158 8.07 11.22 -0.01
CA VAL A 158 6.86 10.98 0.79
C VAL A 158 5.93 12.19 0.77
N LEU A 159 6.45 13.42 0.88
CA LEU A 159 5.63 14.63 0.86
C LEU A 159 4.96 14.86 -0.49
N LYS A 160 5.63 14.58 -1.61
CA LYS A 160 5.04 14.63 -2.95
C LYS A 160 3.90 13.60 -3.10
N LEU A 161 4.13 12.37 -2.66
CA LEU A 161 3.11 11.30 -2.72
C LEU A 161 1.92 11.60 -1.81
N PHE A 162 2.17 12.17 -0.63
CA PHE A 162 1.14 12.63 0.29
C PHE A 162 0.27 13.71 -0.37
N ASP A 163 0.90 14.75 -0.93
CA ASP A 163 0.22 15.85 -1.62
C ASP A 163 -0.63 15.35 -2.79
N TRP A 164 -0.07 14.48 -3.64
CA TRP A 164 -0.80 13.86 -4.74
C TRP A 164 -2.03 13.11 -4.23
N THR A 165 -1.87 12.28 -3.19
CA THR A 165 -2.96 11.47 -2.63
C THR A 165 -4.11 12.35 -2.14
N VAL A 166 -3.82 13.42 -1.39
CA VAL A 166 -4.84 14.31 -0.83
C VAL A 166 -5.58 15.09 -1.92
N ARG A 167 -4.88 15.48 -3.00
CA ARG A 167 -5.46 16.25 -4.11
C ARG A 167 -6.24 15.40 -5.11
N ASN A 168 -5.84 14.15 -5.32
CA ASN A 168 -6.40 13.28 -6.38
C ASN A 168 -7.45 12.29 -5.90
N ILE A 169 -7.68 12.20 -4.59
CA ILE A 169 -8.71 11.36 -3.99
C ILE A 169 -9.54 12.24 -3.09
N GLN A 170 -10.77 12.56 -3.43
CA GLN A 170 -11.72 13.31 -2.60
C GLN A 170 -12.08 12.54 -1.32
N LEU A 171 -12.23 13.26 -0.20
CA LEU A 171 -12.54 12.68 1.09
C LEU A 171 -14.02 12.33 1.16
N ALA A 172 -14.32 11.04 1.21
CA ALA A 172 -15.65 10.55 1.58
C ALA A 172 -15.80 10.47 3.11
N PRO A 173 -17.04 10.52 3.63
CA PRO A 173 -17.30 10.19 5.02
C PRO A 173 -16.77 8.80 5.39
N LEU A 174 -16.15 8.70 6.57
CA LEU A 174 -15.77 7.41 7.15
C LEU A 174 -17.05 6.74 7.65
N LEU A 175 -17.33 5.52 7.17
CA LEU A 175 -18.44 4.72 7.67
C LEU A 175 -18.12 4.16 9.06
N ASP A 176 -19.13 4.01 9.90
CA ASP A 176 -18.98 3.23 11.12
C ASP A 176 -18.81 1.74 10.78
N TYR A 177 -18.15 1.00 11.67
CA TYR A 177 -18.15 -0.46 11.55
C TYR A 177 -19.58 -0.98 11.74
N PRO A 178 -20.12 -1.73 10.76
CA PRO A 178 -21.48 -2.24 10.85
C PRO A 178 -21.61 -3.27 11.97
N THR A 179 -22.81 -3.42 12.50
CA THR A 179 -23.17 -4.49 13.44
C THR A 179 -23.83 -5.64 12.69
N ILE A 180 -23.60 -6.87 13.16
CA ILE A 180 -24.29 -8.05 12.62
C ILE A 180 -25.78 -7.96 13.04
N PRO A 181 -26.74 -8.04 12.10
CA PRO A 181 -28.16 -8.05 12.44
C PRO A 181 -28.51 -9.24 13.35
N ALA A 182 -29.33 -8.99 14.38
CA ALA A 182 -29.66 -9.98 15.42
C ALA A 182 -30.29 -11.28 14.88
N ASN A 183 -30.94 -11.22 13.71
CA ASN A 183 -31.63 -12.36 13.08
C ASN A 183 -30.80 -13.05 11.99
N THR A 184 -29.47 -12.91 12.00
CA THR A 184 -28.60 -13.58 11.04
C THR A 184 -28.50 -15.06 11.38
N GLU A 185 -29.36 -15.90 10.80
CA GLU A 185 -29.31 -17.35 10.95
C GLU A 185 -28.16 -17.98 10.12
N GLY A 186 -27.50 -19.00 10.68
CA GLY A 186 -26.46 -19.77 9.99
C GLY A 186 -25.06 -19.68 10.61
N PRO A 187 -24.00 -20.13 9.91
CA PRO A 187 -22.64 -20.10 10.42
C PRO A 187 -22.20 -18.66 10.68
N VAL A 188 -21.34 -18.45 11.68
CA VAL A 188 -20.82 -17.13 12.08
C VAL A 188 -20.11 -16.47 10.89
N LYS A 189 -20.79 -15.54 10.23
CA LYS A 189 -20.24 -14.69 9.17
C LYS A 189 -19.75 -13.37 9.75
N THR A 190 -18.66 -12.85 9.21
CA THR A 190 -18.25 -11.47 9.42
C THR A 190 -19.20 -10.50 8.70
N VAL A 191 -19.18 -9.23 9.11
CA VAL A 191 -20.02 -8.19 8.48
C VAL A 191 -19.71 -7.98 7.00
N SER A 192 -18.44 -8.12 6.59
CA SER A 192 -18.04 -8.06 5.19
C SER A 192 -18.56 -9.25 4.39
N GLN A 193 -18.59 -10.46 4.96
CA GLN A 193 -19.22 -11.64 4.33
C GLN A 193 -20.75 -11.52 4.20
N LEU A 194 -21.38 -10.60 4.93
CA LEU A 194 -22.79 -10.25 4.75
C LEU A 194 -22.98 -9.15 3.70
N GLY A 195 -21.91 -8.64 3.08
CA GLY A 195 -21.97 -7.54 2.14
C GLY A 195 -22.49 -6.27 2.79
N LEU A 196 -22.11 -5.99 4.05
CA LEU A 196 -22.39 -4.73 4.73
C LEU A 196 -21.17 -3.81 4.57
N PRO A 197 -21.35 -2.56 4.09
CA PRO A 197 -20.24 -1.65 3.88
C PRO A 197 -19.68 -1.15 5.21
N GLY A 198 -18.37 -0.87 5.24
CA GLY A 198 -17.70 -0.33 6.42
C GLY A 198 -16.42 0.44 6.09
N PRO A 199 -15.71 0.94 7.11
CA PRO A 199 -14.59 1.85 6.93
C PRO A 199 -13.41 1.16 6.26
N GLY A 200 -12.83 1.85 5.27
CA GLY A 200 -11.60 1.40 4.61
C GLY A 200 -11.76 0.24 3.63
N TYR A 201 -12.96 -0.35 3.50
CA TYR A 201 -13.21 -1.51 2.62
C TYR A 201 -14.48 -1.41 1.78
N SER A 202 -15.23 -0.31 1.90
CA SER A 202 -16.44 -0.03 1.10
C SER A 202 -16.17 0.22 -0.38
N ARG A 203 -14.91 0.38 -0.79
CA ARG A 203 -14.42 0.57 -2.16
C ARG A 203 -13.09 -0.18 -2.31
N THR A 204 -12.88 -0.75 -3.49
CA THR A 204 -11.59 -1.35 -3.88
C THR A 204 -10.54 -0.27 -4.13
N ASN A 205 -9.25 -0.62 -4.20
CA ASN A 205 -8.24 0.39 -4.55
C ASN A 205 -8.47 0.89 -5.99
N ARG A 206 -8.88 0.00 -6.90
CA ARG A 206 -9.32 0.35 -8.25
C ARG A 206 -10.44 1.38 -8.26
N ASP A 207 -11.48 1.21 -7.44
CA ASP A 207 -12.57 2.19 -7.31
C ASP A 207 -12.03 3.53 -6.80
N VAL A 208 -11.19 3.51 -5.75
CA VAL A 208 -10.63 4.73 -5.15
C VAL A 208 -9.77 5.50 -6.15
N LEU A 209 -8.95 4.80 -6.94
CA LEU A 209 -8.10 5.41 -7.96
C LEU A 209 -8.91 5.87 -9.18
N SER A 210 -9.85 5.09 -9.68
CA SER A 210 -10.65 5.44 -10.86
C SER A 210 -11.68 6.54 -10.59
N LEU A 211 -12.43 6.46 -9.49
CA LEU A 211 -13.40 7.49 -9.11
C LEU A 211 -12.73 8.72 -8.48
N GLY A 212 -11.50 8.56 -7.96
CA GLY A 212 -10.83 9.62 -7.22
C GLY A 212 -11.57 9.99 -5.95
N VAL A 213 -12.16 9.03 -5.25
CA VAL A 213 -12.90 9.26 -3.99
C VAL A 213 -12.69 8.08 -3.04
N GLY A 214 -12.49 8.39 -1.76
CA GLY A 214 -12.33 7.38 -0.71
C GLY A 214 -12.40 7.98 0.68
N ASP A 215 -12.71 7.17 1.67
CA ASP A 215 -12.57 7.59 3.06
C ASP A 215 -11.09 7.79 3.43
N TRP A 216 -10.82 8.34 4.61
CA TRP A 216 -9.44 8.63 4.99
C TRP A 216 -8.59 7.36 5.21
N TRP A 217 -9.20 6.20 5.46
CA TRP A 217 -8.48 4.92 5.52
C TRP A 217 -8.04 4.53 4.11
N GLN A 218 -8.96 4.56 3.15
CA GLN A 218 -8.65 4.32 1.74
C GLN A 218 -7.56 5.26 1.21
N ARG A 219 -7.63 6.57 1.51
CA ARG A 219 -6.56 7.53 1.18
C ARG A 219 -5.20 7.12 1.78
N ALA A 220 -5.17 6.81 3.08
CA ALA A 220 -3.95 6.37 3.75
C ALA A 220 -3.39 5.08 3.13
N ARG A 221 -4.26 4.14 2.70
CA ARG A 221 -3.84 2.94 1.98
C ARG A 221 -3.16 3.28 0.67
N ILE A 222 -3.78 4.09 -0.19
CA ILE A 222 -3.18 4.48 -1.47
C ILE A 222 -1.82 5.12 -1.25
N PHE A 223 -1.68 6.00 -0.26
CA PHE A 223 -0.39 6.58 0.10
C PHE A 223 0.66 5.53 0.53
N VAL A 224 0.29 4.56 1.37
CA VAL A 224 1.19 3.45 1.75
C VAL A 224 1.64 2.67 0.51
N LEU A 225 0.71 2.38 -0.40
CA LEU A 225 0.99 1.64 -1.63
C LEU A 225 1.88 2.43 -2.60
N LEU A 226 1.70 3.75 -2.71
CA LEU A 226 2.55 4.63 -3.50
C LEU A 226 3.97 4.73 -2.92
N ALA A 227 4.09 4.93 -1.60
CA ALA A 227 5.38 5.01 -0.93
C ALA A 227 6.18 3.69 -1.07
N ARG A 228 5.48 2.54 -1.05
CA ARG A 228 6.08 1.24 -1.32
C ARG A 228 6.76 1.15 -2.68
N GLN A 229 6.18 1.76 -3.72
CA GLN A 229 6.81 1.81 -5.05
C GLN A 229 8.12 2.60 -5.07
N GLN A 230 8.34 3.45 -4.07
CA GLN A 230 9.59 4.21 -3.87
C GLN A 230 10.52 3.54 -2.84
N GLY A 231 10.19 2.34 -2.38
CA GLY A 231 10.98 1.62 -1.37
C GLY A 231 10.84 2.16 0.05
N ILE A 232 9.83 3.00 0.33
CA ILE A 232 9.64 3.65 1.62
C ILE A 232 8.51 2.95 2.38
N ASP A 233 8.85 2.37 3.53
CA ASP A 233 7.87 1.75 4.41
C ASP A 233 6.97 2.81 5.07
N VAL A 234 5.66 2.60 4.98
CA VAL A 234 4.65 3.43 5.64
C VAL A 234 3.68 2.52 6.38
N VAL A 235 3.31 2.91 7.60
CA VAL A 235 2.36 2.17 8.44
C VAL A 235 1.27 3.11 8.96
N LEU A 236 0.13 2.56 9.36
CA LEU A 236 -0.82 3.30 10.18
C LEU A 236 -0.52 3.04 11.66
N LEU A 237 -0.55 4.07 12.49
CA LEU A 237 -0.51 3.93 13.94
C LEU A 237 -1.94 3.71 14.44
N GLY A 238 -2.17 2.61 15.13
CA GLY A 238 -3.44 2.26 15.75
C GLY A 238 -3.46 2.63 17.24
N LEU A 239 -4.59 3.16 17.71
CA LEU A 239 -4.83 3.44 19.12
C LEU A 239 -4.91 2.14 19.93
N PRO A 240 -4.49 2.15 21.20
CA PRO A 240 -4.69 0.99 22.07
C PRO A 240 -6.17 0.64 22.16
N ALA A 241 -6.46 -0.65 22.17
CA ALA A 241 -7.81 -1.18 22.27
C ALA A 241 -7.86 -2.28 23.34
N GLU A 242 -9.02 -2.44 23.96
CA GLU A 242 -9.30 -3.55 24.87
C GLU A 242 -9.14 -4.89 24.16
N PHE A 243 -8.93 -5.94 24.95
CA PHE A 243 -8.84 -7.29 24.41
C PHE A 243 -10.10 -7.66 23.60
N GLY A 244 -9.90 -8.23 22.42
CA GLY A 244 -10.98 -8.60 21.49
C GLY A 244 -11.53 -7.45 20.65
N LYS A 245 -11.13 -6.19 20.88
CA LYS A 245 -11.51 -5.05 20.03
C LYS A 245 -10.43 -4.74 19.00
N THR A 246 -10.87 -4.23 17.84
CA THR A 246 -9.97 -3.77 16.76
C THR A 246 -9.30 -2.47 17.16
N ASN A 247 -7.97 -2.38 16.95
CA ASN A 247 -7.24 -1.13 17.10
C ASN A 247 -7.68 -0.16 16.00
N GLN A 248 -8.23 1.00 16.40
CA GLN A 248 -8.65 2.02 15.46
C GLN A 248 -7.41 2.75 14.90
N PRO A 249 -7.23 2.82 13.57
CA PRO A 249 -6.28 3.71 12.94
C PRO A 249 -6.38 5.15 13.46
N TRP A 250 -5.25 5.80 13.65
CA TRP A 250 -5.14 7.19 14.13
C TRP A 250 -4.41 8.09 13.14
N LEU A 251 -3.12 7.85 12.94
CA LEU A 251 -2.27 8.63 12.03
C LEU A 251 -1.49 7.68 11.13
N THR A 252 -1.05 8.19 9.98
CA THR A 252 -0.16 7.46 9.08
C THR A 252 1.27 7.90 9.33
N ALA A 253 2.22 6.97 9.30
CA ALA A 253 3.61 7.20 9.65
C ALA A 253 4.56 6.63 8.58
N ALA A 254 5.38 7.50 7.98
CA ALA A 254 6.47 7.07 7.10
C ALA A 254 7.73 6.78 7.92
N ILE A 255 8.37 5.64 7.66
CA ILE A 255 9.53 5.17 8.40
C ILE A 255 10.82 5.58 7.68
N ILE A 256 11.39 6.72 8.09
CA ILE A 256 12.56 7.34 7.44
C ILE A 256 13.69 7.38 8.46
N GLY A 257 14.79 6.68 8.15
CA GLY A 257 15.85 6.44 9.12
C GLY A 257 15.30 5.84 10.43
N LYS A 258 15.53 6.53 11.56
CA LYS A 258 15.07 6.15 12.90
C LYS A 258 13.81 6.88 13.36
N GLU A 259 13.20 7.66 12.48
CA GLU A 259 12.05 8.50 12.80
C GLU A 259 10.77 8.03 12.10
N LEU A 260 9.63 8.36 12.70
CA LEU A 260 8.30 8.11 12.16
C LEU A 260 7.63 9.46 11.85
N TYR A 261 7.66 9.89 10.60
CA TYR A 261 7.05 11.15 10.16
C TYR A 261 5.55 11.01 9.99
N LEU A 262 4.78 11.95 10.54
CA LEU A 262 3.35 11.77 10.75
C LEU A 262 2.47 12.55 9.76
N PHE A 263 1.42 11.89 9.29
CA PHE A 263 0.48 12.39 8.30
C PHE A 263 -0.97 12.13 8.73
N ASP A 264 -1.82 13.15 8.64
CA ASP A 264 -3.25 13.11 8.97
C ASP A 264 -4.08 13.18 7.67
N PHE A 265 -4.45 12.01 7.14
CA PHE A 265 -5.28 11.90 5.93
C PHE A 265 -6.74 12.32 6.13
N LYS A 266 -7.21 12.40 7.38
CA LYS A 266 -8.54 12.91 7.69
C LYS A 266 -8.57 14.43 7.51
N LYS A 267 -7.49 15.12 7.87
CA LYS A 267 -7.32 16.57 7.65
C LYS A 267 -6.70 16.90 6.29
N GLY A 268 -6.02 15.95 5.66
CA GLY A 268 -5.26 16.20 4.43
C GLY A 268 -4.01 17.05 4.68
N LEU A 269 -3.41 16.94 5.87
CA LEU A 269 -2.20 17.70 6.24
C LEU A 269 -1.14 16.76 6.85
N PRO A 270 0.17 17.04 6.65
CA PRO A 270 1.20 16.53 7.55
C PRO A 270 0.90 16.98 8.98
N VAL A 271 1.38 16.24 9.97
CA VAL A 271 1.29 16.68 11.37
C VAL A 271 2.43 17.66 11.61
N PHE A 272 2.08 18.85 12.09
CA PHE A 272 3.06 19.88 12.44
C PHE A 272 3.30 19.93 13.95
N ASN A 273 4.39 20.58 14.35
CA ASN A 273 4.60 20.99 15.73
C ASN A 273 3.54 22.02 16.17
N ALA A 274 3.49 22.31 17.47
CA ALA A 274 2.54 23.29 18.03
C ALA A 274 2.66 24.68 17.37
N ALA A 275 3.87 25.07 16.96
CA ALA A 275 4.15 26.35 16.30
C ALA A 275 3.78 26.37 14.80
N ARG A 276 3.43 25.23 14.20
CA ARG A 276 3.13 25.05 12.77
C ARG A 276 4.27 25.47 11.84
N THR A 277 5.51 25.26 12.27
CA THR A 277 6.70 25.60 11.49
C THR A 277 7.33 24.40 10.81
N GLU A 278 7.17 23.21 11.38
CA GLU A 278 7.88 22.01 10.92
C GLU A 278 6.98 20.77 11.06
N ILE A 279 7.16 19.83 10.14
CA ILE A 279 6.54 18.51 10.17
C ILE A 279 7.20 17.68 11.28
N VAL A 280 6.38 17.03 12.11
CA VAL A 280 6.87 16.31 13.29
C VAL A 280 6.98 14.81 13.12
N THR A 281 7.84 14.24 13.93
CA THR A 281 7.97 12.80 14.14
C THR A 281 7.19 12.33 15.37
N LEU A 282 6.94 11.02 15.46
CA LEU A 282 6.33 10.43 16.66
C LEU A 282 7.15 10.69 17.92
N ASN A 283 8.49 10.68 17.83
CA ASN A 283 9.36 10.94 18.97
C ASN A 283 9.19 12.38 19.48
N GLN A 284 9.06 13.35 18.57
CA GLN A 284 8.79 14.74 18.93
C GLN A 284 7.40 14.89 19.59
N LEU A 285 6.37 14.21 19.09
CA LEU A 285 5.06 14.20 19.76
C LEU A 285 5.09 13.54 21.14
N LYS A 286 5.88 12.48 21.33
CA LYS A 286 6.07 11.85 22.65
C LYS A 286 6.84 12.76 23.61
N ALA A 287 7.74 13.60 23.10
CA ALA A 287 8.47 14.57 23.91
C ALA A 287 7.58 15.77 24.35
N ASP A 288 6.62 16.18 23.50
CA ASP A 288 5.60 17.20 23.81
C ASP A 288 4.23 16.55 24.02
N VAL A 289 4.08 15.88 25.17
CA VAL A 289 2.86 15.11 25.50
C VAL A 289 1.61 16.00 25.55
N ASP A 290 1.73 17.26 25.98
CA ASP A 290 0.60 18.18 26.06
C ASP A 290 0.05 18.53 24.68
N PHE A 291 0.92 18.80 23.71
CA PHE A 291 0.52 18.98 22.33
C PHE A 291 0.02 17.67 21.71
N GLY A 292 0.77 16.58 21.88
CA GLY A 292 0.42 15.25 21.37
C GLY A 292 -0.97 14.79 21.82
N ARG A 293 -1.35 15.09 23.07
CA ARG A 293 -2.69 14.84 23.61
C ARG A 293 -3.80 15.47 22.76
N THR A 294 -3.59 16.67 22.23
CA THR A 294 -4.61 17.38 21.44
C THR A 294 -4.94 16.70 20.10
N LEU A 295 -4.04 15.82 19.63
CA LEU A 295 -4.21 15.07 18.40
C LEU A 295 -4.97 13.75 18.59
N PHE A 296 -5.09 13.26 19.83
CA PHE A 296 -5.87 12.06 20.13
C PHE A 296 -7.38 12.33 20.09
N PRO A 297 -8.21 11.32 19.74
CA PRO A 297 -9.64 11.36 20.01
C PRO A 297 -9.90 11.54 21.52
N VAL A 298 -11.02 12.19 21.88
CA VAL A 298 -11.36 12.56 23.27
C VAL A 298 -11.21 11.39 24.26
N ALA A 299 -11.63 10.18 23.87
CA ALA A 299 -11.54 8.98 24.69
C ALA A 299 -10.09 8.61 25.12
N HIS A 300 -9.08 9.05 24.39
CA HIS A 300 -7.66 8.77 24.65
C HIS A 300 -6.89 9.97 25.21
N GLN A 301 -7.54 11.13 25.35
CA GLN A 301 -6.86 12.35 25.82
C GLN A 301 -6.56 12.33 27.33
N GLN A 302 -7.25 11.51 28.11
CA GLN A 302 -7.09 11.47 29.57
C GLN A 302 -5.77 10.85 30.01
N GLN A 303 -5.25 9.88 29.25
CA GLN A 303 -4.01 9.15 29.53
C GLN A 303 -3.11 9.15 28.28
N PRO A 304 -2.55 10.32 27.89
CA PRO A 304 -1.82 10.44 26.62
C PRO A 304 -0.54 9.61 26.62
N GLN A 305 0.17 9.52 27.74
CA GLN A 305 1.39 8.69 27.85
C GLN A 305 1.08 7.20 27.65
N GLU A 306 0.08 6.68 28.36
CA GLU A 306 -0.37 5.28 28.19
C GLU A 306 -0.87 5.03 26.76
N THR A 307 -1.50 6.04 26.15
CA THR A 307 -1.94 5.96 24.75
C THR A 307 -0.75 5.84 23.81
N PHE A 308 0.30 6.66 23.97
CA PHE A 308 1.53 6.60 23.19
C PHE A 308 2.27 5.27 23.36
N ASP A 309 2.38 4.77 24.59
CA ASP A 309 3.06 3.51 24.89
C ASP A 309 2.25 2.30 24.39
N GLY A 310 0.92 2.47 24.29
CA GLY A 310 -0.03 1.47 23.83
C GLY A 310 -0.24 1.39 22.32
N LEU A 311 0.36 2.29 21.53
CA LEU A 311 0.23 2.34 20.08
C LEU A 311 0.62 1.01 19.41
N VAL A 312 -0.06 0.70 18.30
CA VAL A 312 0.15 -0.52 17.52
C VAL A 312 0.46 -0.16 16.08
N GLY A 313 1.48 -0.78 15.49
CA GLY A 313 1.74 -0.66 14.06
C GLY A 313 0.74 -1.48 13.24
N LEU A 314 -0.12 -0.82 12.47
CA LEU A 314 -1.04 -1.43 11.52
C LEU A 314 -0.38 -1.44 10.14
N ILE A 315 0.01 -2.62 9.69
CA ILE A 315 0.79 -2.81 8.46
C ILE A 315 -0.16 -3.20 7.32
N GLU A 316 -0.17 -2.40 6.25
CA GLU A 316 -0.83 -2.77 5.00
C GLU A 316 -0.05 -3.94 4.39
N ALA A 317 -0.72 -5.10 4.31
CA ALA A 317 -0.13 -6.33 3.79
C ALA A 317 -1.24 -7.21 3.23
N ASP A 318 -1.62 -6.91 1.99
CA ASP A 318 -2.53 -7.71 1.19
C ASP A 318 -2.07 -9.19 1.07
N VAL A 319 -3.01 -10.13 1.03
CA VAL A 319 -2.76 -11.55 0.73
C VAL A 319 -2.01 -11.75 -0.58
N VAL A 320 -2.24 -10.92 -1.59
CA VAL A 320 -1.52 -10.97 -2.87
C VAL A 320 -0.09 -10.48 -2.68
N ALA A 321 0.11 -9.37 -1.98
CA ALA A 321 1.42 -8.76 -1.74
C ALA A 321 2.35 -9.61 -0.85
N VAL A 322 1.81 -10.52 -0.05
CA VAL A 322 2.63 -11.47 0.72
C VAL A 322 2.78 -12.84 0.05
N SER A 323 2.19 -13.03 -1.12
CA SER A 323 2.14 -14.33 -1.79
C SER A 323 3.45 -14.74 -2.43
N HIS A 324 3.67 -16.06 -2.51
CA HIS A 324 4.86 -16.65 -3.13
C HIS A 324 4.95 -16.31 -4.61
N ARG A 325 3.82 -16.38 -5.33
CA ARG A 325 3.75 -16.04 -6.76
C ARG A 325 4.15 -14.59 -7.06
N MET A 326 3.78 -13.62 -6.21
CA MET A 326 4.22 -12.23 -6.38
C MET A 326 5.71 -12.07 -6.08
N ALA A 327 6.23 -12.77 -5.07
CA ALA A 327 7.66 -12.78 -4.76
C ALA A 327 8.52 -13.37 -5.88
N ILE A 328 8.00 -14.37 -6.60
CA ILE A 328 8.66 -14.88 -7.80
C ILE A 328 8.55 -13.83 -8.91
N LEU A 329 7.34 -13.35 -9.24
CA LEU A 329 7.11 -12.41 -10.34
C LEU A 329 7.95 -11.13 -10.25
N GLU A 330 8.01 -10.51 -9.07
CA GLU A 330 8.75 -9.26 -8.83
C GLU A 330 10.21 -9.34 -9.30
N LYS A 331 10.87 -10.51 -9.14
CA LYS A 331 12.27 -10.72 -9.54
C LYS A 331 12.50 -10.71 -11.05
N TYR A 332 11.46 -10.94 -11.84
CA TYR A 332 11.52 -11.01 -13.29
C TYR A 332 10.98 -9.75 -13.96
N LEU A 333 10.46 -8.80 -13.18
CA LEU A 333 10.07 -7.49 -13.67
C LEU A 333 11.31 -6.64 -13.97
N THR A 334 11.31 -5.97 -15.13
CA THR A 334 12.44 -5.16 -15.60
C THR A 334 11.95 -3.90 -16.31
N GLY A 335 12.84 -2.90 -16.44
CA GLY A 335 12.55 -1.65 -17.14
C GLY A 335 11.39 -0.89 -16.50
N GLU A 336 10.50 -0.36 -17.34
CA GLU A 336 9.31 0.41 -16.91
C GLU A 336 8.28 -0.43 -16.12
N ARG A 337 8.42 -1.76 -16.13
CA ARG A 337 7.55 -2.67 -15.37
C ARG A 337 8.16 -3.11 -14.06
N GLN A 338 9.29 -2.53 -13.62
CA GLN A 338 9.96 -2.87 -12.34
C GLN A 338 9.17 -2.35 -11.13
N MET A 339 7.97 -2.90 -10.95
CA MET A 339 7.05 -2.56 -9.88
C MET A 339 7.40 -3.34 -8.61
N VAL A 340 7.12 -2.74 -7.45
CA VAL A 340 7.16 -3.44 -6.16
C VAL A 340 5.82 -4.14 -5.95
N LEU A 341 5.82 -5.48 -6.05
CA LEU A 341 4.65 -6.33 -5.89
C LEU A 341 4.54 -6.94 -4.49
N THR A 342 5.60 -6.88 -3.68
CA THR A 342 5.65 -7.58 -2.41
C THR A 342 5.85 -6.68 -1.21
N VAL A 343 5.47 -7.22 -0.04
CA VAL A 343 5.76 -6.62 1.26
C VAL A 343 6.18 -7.68 2.26
N ALA A 344 7.15 -7.34 3.11
CA ALA A 344 7.64 -8.21 4.18
C ALA A 344 7.16 -7.70 5.56
N PRO A 345 5.90 -7.96 5.95
CA PRO A 345 5.30 -7.35 7.14
C PRO A 345 6.02 -7.73 8.44
N SER A 346 6.64 -8.92 8.50
CA SER A 346 7.44 -9.34 9.65
C SER A 346 8.73 -8.51 9.82
N ILE A 347 9.32 -8.00 8.73
CA ILE A 347 10.50 -7.13 8.77
C ILE A 347 10.11 -5.73 9.25
N ILE A 348 9.02 -5.17 8.71
CA ILE A 348 8.47 -3.88 9.16
C ILE A 348 8.12 -3.95 10.66
N SER A 349 7.45 -5.04 11.08
CA SER A 349 7.12 -5.29 12.49
C SER A 349 8.34 -5.38 13.41
N LEU A 350 9.45 -5.97 12.92
CA LEU A 350 10.70 -6.01 13.66
C LEU A 350 11.28 -4.60 13.81
N ARG A 351 11.40 -3.85 12.71
CA ARG A 351 11.92 -2.47 12.68
C ARG A 351 11.14 -1.56 13.63
N LEU A 352 9.81 -1.59 13.56
CA LEU A 352 8.92 -0.84 14.46
C LEU A 352 9.23 -1.09 15.95
N ARG A 353 9.50 -2.34 16.32
CA ARG A 353 9.81 -2.73 17.69
C ARG A 353 11.22 -2.32 18.12
N THR A 354 12.22 -2.57 17.28
CA THR A 354 13.63 -2.40 17.63
C THR A 354 14.12 -0.97 17.49
N GLU A 355 13.54 -0.19 16.58
CA GLU A 355 14.03 1.15 16.24
C GLU A 355 13.06 2.27 16.66
N HIS A 356 11.75 1.99 16.77
CA HIS A 356 10.73 3.03 16.97
C HIS A 356 9.85 2.85 18.22
N GLN A 357 10.18 1.88 19.09
CA GLN A 357 9.48 1.61 20.35
C GLN A 357 7.97 1.33 20.17
N ILE A 358 7.58 0.74 19.03
CA ILE A 358 6.23 0.25 18.78
C ILE A 358 6.24 -1.27 19.02
N ASN A 359 5.86 -1.66 20.23
CA ASN A 359 6.05 -3.03 20.73
C ASN A 359 5.14 -4.07 20.08
N ARG A 360 4.06 -3.64 19.42
CA ARG A 360 3.06 -4.50 18.82
C ARG A 360 2.75 -4.04 17.40
N SER A 361 2.59 -5.00 16.50
CA SER A 361 2.14 -4.76 15.15
C SER A 361 1.12 -5.82 14.72
N LYS A 362 0.24 -5.46 13.80
CA LYS A 362 -0.81 -6.32 13.24
C LYS A 362 -0.95 -6.04 11.75
N ILE A 363 -1.48 -7.01 11.02
CA ILE A 363 -1.99 -6.76 9.66
C ILE A 363 -3.18 -5.81 9.76
N TRP A 364 -3.20 -4.80 8.88
CA TRP A 364 -4.33 -3.91 8.76
C TRP A 364 -5.43 -4.56 7.92
N LEU A 365 -6.50 -4.97 8.60
CA LEU A 365 -7.52 -5.89 8.09
C LEU A 365 -8.43 -5.40 6.96
N PRO A 366 -8.71 -4.09 6.75
CA PRO A 366 -9.78 -3.72 5.83
C PRO A 366 -9.57 -4.19 4.38
N ILE A 367 -8.35 -4.43 3.90
CA ILE A 367 -8.16 -5.01 2.57
C ILE A 367 -8.70 -6.45 2.46
N TYR A 368 -8.57 -7.25 3.52
CA TYR A 368 -9.14 -8.60 3.62
C TYR A 368 -10.66 -8.53 3.72
N GLU A 369 -11.18 -7.58 4.49
CA GLU A 369 -12.62 -7.32 4.59
C GLU A 369 -13.19 -6.91 3.24
N GLY A 370 -12.44 -6.12 2.46
CA GLY A 370 -12.79 -5.69 1.10
C GLY A 370 -13.04 -6.87 0.16
N TYR A 371 -12.15 -7.86 0.13
CA TYR A 371 -12.35 -9.05 -0.72
C TYR A 371 -13.64 -9.82 -0.41
N LEU A 372 -13.97 -9.96 0.87
CA LEU A 372 -15.19 -10.62 1.29
C LEU A 372 -16.43 -9.77 0.99
N PHE A 373 -16.31 -8.45 1.18
CA PHE A 373 -17.34 -7.49 0.85
C PHE A 373 -17.65 -7.49 -0.66
N GLU A 374 -16.64 -7.44 -1.53
CA GLU A 374 -16.83 -7.50 -2.99
C GLU A 374 -17.53 -8.78 -3.43
N ALA A 375 -17.09 -9.94 -2.91
CA ALA A 375 -17.70 -11.22 -3.23
C ALA A 375 -19.19 -11.27 -2.81
N ALA A 376 -19.49 -10.78 -1.60
CA ALA A 376 -20.86 -10.72 -1.09
C ALA A 376 -21.73 -9.68 -1.82
N LEU A 377 -21.16 -8.51 -2.13
CA LEU A 377 -21.82 -7.45 -2.88
C LEU A 377 -22.18 -7.93 -4.29
N HIS A 378 -21.24 -8.58 -4.99
CA HIS A 378 -21.50 -9.17 -6.30
C HIS A 378 -22.64 -10.19 -6.26
N ALA A 379 -22.66 -11.09 -5.28
CA ALA A 379 -23.74 -12.05 -5.11
C ALA A 379 -25.11 -11.37 -4.89
N LYS A 380 -25.15 -10.29 -4.11
CA LYS A 380 -26.36 -9.48 -3.90
C LYS A 380 -26.83 -8.76 -5.17
N LEU A 381 -25.90 -8.20 -5.96
CA LEU A 381 -26.21 -7.55 -7.22
C LEU A 381 -26.79 -8.52 -8.25
N VAL A 382 -26.22 -9.73 -8.37
CA VAL A 382 -26.78 -10.80 -9.21
C VAL A 382 -28.20 -11.17 -8.76
N ALA A 383 -28.45 -11.17 -7.45
CA ALA A 383 -29.77 -11.39 -6.88
C ALA A 383 -30.71 -10.18 -6.96
N GLN A 384 -30.30 -9.06 -7.57
CA GLN A 384 -31.07 -7.82 -7.69
C GLN A 384 -31.51 -7.25 -6.32
N ASP A 385 -30.67 -7.40 -5.30
CA ASP A 385 -30.92 -6.83 -3.97
C ASP A 385 -30.96 -5.30 -4.05
N ALA A 386 -32.08 -4.71 -3.61
CA ALA A 386 -32.32 -3.28 -3.71
C ALA A 386 -31.29 -2.43 -2.93
N SER A 387 -30.85 -2.92 -1.76
CA SER A 387 -29.88 -2.19 -0.93
C SER A 387 -28.48 -2.21 -1.55
N ALA A 388 -28.10 -3.30 -2.19
CA ALA A 388 -26.83 -3.40 -2.93
C ALA A 388 -26.84 -2.49 -4.17
N LEU A 389 -27.95 -2.45 -4.92
CA LEU A 389 -28.10 -1.57 -6.07
C LEU A 389 -28.05 -0.09 -5.65
N GLU A 390 -28.77 0.29 -4.59
CA GLU A 390 -28.73 1.65 -4.04
C GLU A 390 -27.33 2.02 -3.56
N PHE A 391 -26.63 1.11 -2.88
CA PHE A 391 -25.26 1.33 -2.44
C PHE A 391 -24.32 1.60 -3.62
N VAL A 392 -24.35 0.77 -4.66
CA VAL A 392 -23.49 0.97 -5.85
C VAL A 392 -23.83 2.29 -6.55
N ASN A 393 -25.12 2.58 -6.77
CA ASN A 393 -25.56 3.80 -7.43
C ASN A 393 -25.25 5.08 -6.65
N SER A 394 -25.12 5.01 -5.31
CA SER A 394 -24.83 6.19 -4.48
C SER A 394 -23.36 6.35 -4.14
N THR A 395 -22.58 5.27 -4.15
CA THR A 395 -21.19 5.27 -3.65
C THR A 395 -20.14 4.92 -4.70
N ARG A 396 -20.53 4.19 -5.74
CA ARG A 396 -19.67 3.76 -6.86
C ARG A 396 -20.29 4.16 -8.18
N ASP A 397 -20.89 5.35 -8.20
CA ASP A 397 -21.57 5.81 -9.38
C ASP A 397 -20.56 6.14 -10.47
N HIS A 398 -20.42 5.22 -11.42
CA HIS A 398 -19.65 5.44 -12.64
C HIS A 398 -20.52 6.10 -13.72
N SER A 399 -21.76 6.54 -13.45
CA SER A 399 -22.66 7.18 -14.44
C SER A 399 -21.95 8.29 -15.19
N LEU A 400 -21.22 9.16 -14.49
CA LEU A 400 -20.41 10.24 -15.07
C LEU A 400 -19.42 9.72 -16.13
N PHE A 401 -18.82 8.54 -15.91
CA PHE A 401 -17.90 7.91 -16.84
C PHE A 401 -18.59 7.16 -17.98
N HIS A 402 -19.79 6.63 -17.75
CA HIS A 402 -20.61 6.03 -18.82
C HIS A 402 -21.14 7.11 -19.77
N GLU A 403 -21.55 8.26 -19.24
CA GLU A 403 -22.07 9.39 -20.01
C GLU A 403 -20.96 10.13 -20.75
N VAL A 404 -19.76 10.21 -20.15
CA VAL A 404 -18.59 10.87 -20.75
C VAL A 404 -17.35 9.97 -20.67
N PRO A 405 -17.21 8.99 -21.58
CA PRO A 405 -16.09 8.03 -21.58
C PRO A 405 -14.70 8.69 -21.59
N GLN A 406 -14.59 9.89 -22.16
CA GLN A 406 -13.34 10.66 -22.21
C GLN A 406 -12.85 11.07 -20.82
N LEU A 407 -13.74 11.22 -19.83
CA LEU A 407 -13.34 11.52 -18.46
C LEU A 407 -12.64 10.31 -17.82
N LEU A 408 -13.12 9.10 -18.12
CA LEU A 408 -12.49 7.87 -17.63
C LEU A 408 -11.13 7.66 -18.32
N GLU A 409 -11.06 7.88 -19.63
CA GLU A 409 -9.81 7.82 -20.38
C GLU A 409 -8.80 8.84 -19.85
N GLY A 410 -9.21 10.10 -19.67
CA GLY A 410 -8.38 11.15 -19.09
C GLY A 410 -7.91 10.81 -17.67
N ARG A 411 -8.78 10.16 -16.86
CA ARG A 411 -8.39 9.68 -15.54
C ARG A 411 -7.32 8.60 -15.64
N PHE A 412 -7.47 7.61 -16.51
CA PHE A 412 -6.45 6.56 -16.68
C PHE A 412 -5.13 7.13 -17.22
N LYS A 413 -5.18 8.06 -18.18
CA LYS A 413 -3.98 8.80 -18.64
C LYS A 413 -3.28 9.52 -17.48
N LEU A 414 -4.03 10.21 -16.61
CA LEU A 414 -3.48 10.84 -15.41
C LEU A 414 -2.81 9.80 -14.47
N LEU A 415 -3.44 8.65 -14.22
CA LEU A 415 -2.83 7.60 -13.40
C LEU A 415 -1.55 7.06 -14.05
N ARG A 416 -1.51 6.98 -15.38
CA ARG A 416 -0.32 6.56 -16.15
C ARG A 416 0.75 7.65 -16.28
N GLY A 417 0.47 8.90 -15.88
CA GLY A 417 1.38 10.03 -16.09
C GLY A 417 1.49 10.48 -17.54
N ILE A 418 0.48 10.18 -18.35
CA ILE A 418 0.40 10.59 -19.75
C ILE A 418 -0.35 11.92 -19.79
N PHE A 419 0.36 12.98 -20.13
CA PHE A 419 -0.18 14.33 -20.28
C PHE A 419 0.01 14.78 -21.73
N ASP A 420 -0.97 15.48 -22.31
CA ASP A 420 -0.84 16.03 -23.66
C ASP A 420 0.21 17.15 -23.65
N ASP A 421 1.14 17.15 -24.62
CA ASP A 421 2.14 18.20 -24.84
C ASP A 421 1.48 19.48 -25.42
N ASP A 422 0.53 20.07 -24.70
CA ASP A 422 -0.18 21.27 -25.19
C ASP A 422 0.67 22.55 -25.11
N GLU A 423 1.80 22.55 -24.39
CA GLU A 423 2.71 23.70 -24.37
C GLU A 423 3.47 23.91 -25.70
N ALA A 424 3.62 22.87 -26.53
CA ALA A 424 4.26 23.01 -27.84
C ALA A 424 3.33 23.64 -28.91
N ASN A 425 2.00 23.58 -28.72
CA ASN A 425 1.02 23.99 -29.73
C ASN A 425 0.30 25.31 -29.43
N LEU A 426 0.48 25.89 -28.24
CA LEU A 426 -0.04 27.23 -27.91
C LEU A 426 0.73 28.38 -28.61
N GLY A 427 1.84 28.08 -29.29
CA GLY A 427 2.62 29.04 -30.09
C GLY A 427 2.31 29.08 -31.59
N VAL A 428 1.42 28.21 -32.12
CA VAL A 428 1.18 28.09 -33.58
C VAL A 428 -0.30 28.15 -33.97
N LYS A 429 -1.11 28.91 -33.22
CA LYS A 429 -2.44 29.34 -33.68
C LYS A 429 -2.61 30.85 -33.61
N GLY A 430 -1.67 31.55 -34.23
CA GLY A 430 -1.89 32.84 -34.86
C GLY A 430 -1.46 32.71 -36.31
N GLU A 431 -2.33 33.09 -37.25
CA GLU A 431 -2.14 33.00 -38.71
C GLU A 431 -2.45 31.63 -39.33
N ASN A 432 -3.74 31.37 -39.50
CA ASN A 432 -4.33 31.17 -40.82
C ASN A 432 -5.86 31.21 -40.69
N GLY A 433 -6.44 32.34 -41.08
CA GLY A 433 -7.86 32.47 -41.32
C GLY A 433 -8.22 32.06 -42.75
N ALA A 434 -9.35 31.37 -42.88
CA ALA A 434 -10.33 31.53 -43.96
C ALA A 434 -11.63 30.84 -43.51
#